data_AF-A0A1X7I7N3-F1
#
_entry.id   AF-A0A1X7I7N3-F1
#
_cell.length_a   1.000
_cell.length_b   1.000
_cell.length_c   1.000
_cell.angle_alpha   90.00
_cell.angle_beta   90.00
_cell.angle_gamma   90.00
#
_symmetry.space_group_name_H-M   'P 1'
#
loop_
_entity.id
_entity.type
_entity.pdbx_description
1 polymer ?
#
loop_
_entity_poly.entity_id
_entity_poly.type
_entity_poly.pdbx_seq_one_letter_code
_entity_poly.pdbx_strand_id
1 'polypeptide(L)'
;MTTVMVSVQTVDHELYGKCLSVENETYTLMVPLDYGIRIIHFSLREGCNVFFYDANEAITQSGDAFEKMGSDGWKLRGGHRLWTSPEAFPRTYAPDDQPITWSKTEAGVLLTSAPEPWTHLQKQIEIRFVGEEVELIHRVTNVGAWTIETAPWSLNVMAPGGTAVIPQVSRDTGLLPNRNLILWPYTRMNDERVEWGNDAIVIKQSQDADQAFKIGINHEPGFAACVYPDVTFELRYEHKPEAVYPDGGCSFECYTNEHMMELETLAPLEKLEPGQTVEHKETWKLVTGQTVSHYRQL
;
A
#
# COMPACT_ATOMS: atom_id res chain seq x y z
N MET A 1 13.57 17.33 17.97
CA MET A 1 13.08 16.96 16.64
C MET A 1 13.00 18.23 15.84
N THR A 2 13.73 18.34 14.74
CA THR A 2 13.70 19.52 13.86
C THR A 2 12.34 19.55 13.19
N THR A 3 11.60 20.64 13.35
CA THR A 3 10.30 20.82 12.69
C THR A 3 10.52 20.92 11.19
N VAL A 4 10.02 19.94 10.43
CA VAL A 4 10.05 19.96 8.95
C VAL A 4 8.98 20.93 8.47
N MET A 5 9.33 21.87 7.58
CA MET A 5 8.35 22.79 7.02
C MET A 5 7.56 22.10 5.92
N VAL A 6 6.25 21.92 6.13
CA VAL A 6 5.34 21.32 5.14
C VAL A 6 4.45 22.38 4.49
N SER A 7 4.59 22.48 3.18
CA SER A 7 3.69 23.23 2.30
C SER A 7 2.50 22.36 1.92
N VAL A 8 1.30 22.96 1.93
CA VAL A 8 0.06 22.27 1.56
C VAL A 8 -0.75 23.22 0.70
N GLN A 9 -1.08 22.80 -0.51
CA GLN A 9 -1.87 23.59 -1.46
C GLN A 9 -2.77 22.71 -2.31
N THR A 10 -3.92 23.25 -2.70
CA THR A 10 -4.78 22.59 -3.69
C THR A 10 -4.31 22.95 -5.10
N VAL A 11 -4.24 21.95 -5.97
CA VAL A 11 -3.82 22.07 -7.38
C VAL A 11 -4.82 21.34 -8.28
N ASP A 12 -4.97 21.80 -9.52
CA ASP A 12 -5.69 21.06 -10.55
C ASP A 12 -4.67 20.24 -11.35
N HIS A 13 -4.74 18.92 -11.25
CA HIS A 13 -3.88 18.00 -11.97
C HIS A 13 -4.59 17.49 -13.21
N GLU A 14 -3.91 17.49 -14.36
CA GLU A 14 -4.47 17.13 -15.67
C GLU A 14 -5.17 15.76 -15.65
N LEU A 15 -4.51 14.77 -15.04
CA LEU A 15 -5.03 13.40 -14.96
C LEU A 15 -6.00 13.14 -13.80
N TYR A 16 -5.80 13.79 -12.65
CA TYR A 16 -6.45 13.41 -11.40
C TYR A 16 -7.55 14.37 -10.96
N GLY A 17 -7.71 15.50 -11.66
CA GLY A 17 -8.57 16.58 -11.23
C GLY A 17 -8.00 17.28 -10.01
N LYS A 18 -8.89 17.65 -9.08
CA LYS A 18 -8.52 18.44 -7.90
C LYS A 18 -7.72 17.60 -6.91
N CYS A 19 -6.49 18.02 -6.66
CA CYS A 19 -5.57 17.34 -5.76
C CYS A 19 -5.07 18.27 -4.64
N LEU A 20 -4.68 17.66 -3.53
CA LEU A 20 -3.87 18.28 -2.51
C LEU A 20 -2.40 17.95 -2.77
N SER A 21 -1.58 18.96 -3.06
CA SER A 21 -0.12 18.82 -3.06
C SER A 21 0.40 19.09 -1.65
N VAL A 22 1.14 18.11 -1.10
CA VAL A 22 1.75 18.14 0.22
C VAL A 22 3.24 17.92 0.04
N GLU A 23 4.05 18.86 0.48
CA GLU A 23 5.45 18.87 0.11
C GLU A 23 6.36 19.43 1.21
N ASN A 24 7.57 18.89 1.32
CA ASN A 24 8.68 19.48 2.10
C ASN A 24 9.89 19.71 1.18
N GLU A 25 11.05 20.06 1.73
CA GLU A 25 12.28 20.28 0.97
C GLU A 25 12.74 19.09 0.12
N THR A 26 12.37 17.86 0.50
CA THR A 26 12.84 16.62 -0.15
C THR A 26 11.79 16.00 -1.06
N TYR A 27 10.53 16.01 -0.65
CA TYR A 27 9.47 15.18 -1.22
C TYR A 27 8.28 16.00 -1.72
N THR A 28 7.65 15.47 -2.77
CA THR A 28 6.35 15.89 -3.29
C THR A 28 5.38 14.73 -3.20
N LEU A 29 4.21 14.97 -2.63
CA LEU A 29 3.14 14.00 -2.48
C LEU A 29 1.81 14.60 -2.96
N MET A 30 1.02 13.86 -3.74
CA MET A 30 -0.31 14.31 -4.18
C MET A 30 -1.42 13.34 -3.77
N VAL A 31 -2.55 13.92 -3.38
CA VAL A 31 -3.76 13.23 -2.92
C VAL A 31 -4.96 13.75 -3.71
N PRO A 32 -5.72 12.89 -4.42
CA PRO A 32 -6.94 13.33 -5.08
C PRO A 32 -8.00 13.64 -4.02
N LEU A 33 -8.79 14.69 -4.25
CA LEU A 33 -9.83 15.12 -3.29
C LEU A 33 -11.23 14.61 -3.64
N ASP A 34 -11.47 14.32 -4.91
CA ASP A 34 -12.82 14.05 -5.42
C ASP A 34 -13.19 12.56 -5.40
N TYR A 35 -12.23 11.66 -5.17
CA TYR A 35 -12.47 10.22 -5.11
C TYR A 35 -11.44 9.52 -4.23
N GLY A 36 -11.95 8.78 -3.25
CA GLY A 36 -11.23 7.77 -2.50
C GLY A 36 -10.03 8.24 -1.68
N ILE A 37 -9.68 7.46 -0.65
CA ILE A 37 -8.56 7.80 0.23
C ILE A 37 -7.26 7.21 -0.31
N ARG A 38 -6.52 8.03 -1.06
CA ARG A 38 -5.36 7.59 -1.85
C ARG A 38 -4.20 8.58 -1.83
N ILE A 39 -3.01 8.09 -2.16
CA ILE A 39 -1.84 8.91 -2.48
C ILE A 39 -1.37 8.50 -3.87
N ILE A 40 -1.63 9.33 -4.87
CA ILE A 40 -1.43 9.04 -6.29
C ILE A 40 0.00 9.34 -6.76
N HIS A 41 0.71 10.19 -6.03
CA HIS A 41 2.03 10.66 -6.39
C HIS A 41 2.92 10.69 -5.17
N PHE A 42 4.11 10.12 -5.28
CA PHE A 42 5.19 10.31 -4.35
C PHE A 42 6.50 10.37 -5.12
N SER A 43 7.28 11.44 -4.91
CA SER A 43 8.55 11.64 -5.59
C SER A 43 9.50 12.47 -4.73
N LEU A 44 10.77 12.46 -5.11
CA LEU A 44 11.67 13.56 -4.76
C LEU A 44 11.13 14.85 -5.41
N ARG A 45 11.46 16.02 -4.86
CA ARG A 45 10.90 17.32 -5.30
C ARG A 45 11.02 17.60 -6.80
N GLU A 46 12.08 17.09 -7.43
CA GLU A 46 12.31 17.17 -8.89
C GLU A 46 12.38 15.78 -9.56
N GLY A 47 11.94 14.74 -8.85
CA GLY A 47 11.98 13.35 -9.32
C GLY A 47 10.69 12.90 -9.99
N CYS A 48 10.74 11.71 -10.59
CA CYS A 48 9.57 11.04 -11.14
C CYS A 48 8.70 10.43 -10.02
N ASN A 49 7.40 10.30 -10.30
CA ASN A 49 6.48 9.56 -9.44
C ASN A 49 6.91 8.09 -9.35
N VAL A 50 6.96 7.52 -8.15
CA VAL A 50 7.25 6.09 -7.95
C VAL A 50 6.00 5.21 -7.99
N PHE A 51 4.80 5.81 -7.98
CA PHE A 51 3.54 5.08 -8.04
C PHE A 51 2.99 4.96 -9.47
N PHE A 52 2.35 3.82 -9.72
CA PHE A 52 1.61 3.56 -10.94
C PHE A 52 0.35 4.41 -11.00
N TYR A 53 -0.04 4.75 -12.21
CA TYR A 53 -1.34 5.34 -12.50
C TYR A 53 -1.91 4.77 -13.80
N ASP A 54 -3.18 4.37 -13.75
CA ASP A 54 -3.91 3.93 -14.94
C ASP A 54 -4.48 5.12 -15.71
N ALA A 55 -3.63 5.76 -16.53
CA ALA A 55 -4.01 6.95 -17.29
C ALA A 55 -5.15 6.73 -18.30
N ASN A 56 -5.41 5.48 -18.69
CA ASN A 56 -6.44 5.15 -19.67
C ASN A 56 -7.73 4.63 -19.03
N GLU A 57 -7.78 4.52 -17.69
CA GLU A 57 -8.84 3.83 -16.95
C GLU A 57 -9.17 2.44 -17.56
N ALA A 58 -8.13 1.73 -18.00
CA ALA A 58 -8.28 0.47 -18.71
C ALA A 58 -8.59 -0.71 -17.76
N ILE A 59 -8.18 -0.61 -16.49
CA ILE A 59 -8.30 -1.67 -15.50
C ILE A 59 -9.52 -1.40 -14.63
N THR A 60 -10.64 -2.00 -15.03
CA THR A 60 -11.93 -1.83 -14.36
C THR A 60 -12.64 -3.16 -14.15
N GLN A 61 -13.50 -3.21 -13.15
CA GLN A 61 -14.40 -4.33 -12.89
C GLN A 61 -15.82 -3.80 -12.70
N SER A 62 -16.81 -4.44 -13.30
CA SER A 62 -18.21 -4.05 -13.21
C SER A 62 -19.12 -5.27 -13.07
N GLY A 63 -20.41 -5.03 -12.81
CA GLY A 63 -21.44 -6.07 -12.73
C GLY A 63 -22.36 -5.93 -11.51
N ASP A 64 -23.37 -6.80 -11.42
CA ASP A 64 -24.48 -6.76 -10.44
C ASP A 64 -24.06 -6.55 -8.98
N ALA A 65 -22.88 -7.04 -8.59
CA ALA A 65 -22.38 -6.87 -7.24
C ALA A 65 -22.04 -5.40 -6.94
N PHE A 66 -21.46 -4.68 -7.91
CA PHE A 66 -21.14 -3.25 -7.78
C PHE A 66 -22.39 -2.39 -7.81
N GLU A 67 -23.37 -2.74 -8.66
CA GLU A 67 -24.66 -2.04 -8.70
C GLU A 67 -25.37 -2.10 -7.35
N LYS A 68 -25.35 -3.26 -6.67
CA LYS A 68 -25.88 -3.42 -5.31
C LYS A 68 -25.13 -2.59 -4.25
N MET A 69 -23.88 -2.26 -4.51
CA MET A 69 -23.07 -1.36 -3.69
C MET A 69 -23.25 0.12 -4.08
N GLY A 70 -24.11 0.41 -5.07
CA GLY A 70 -24.42 1.77 -5.50
C GLY A 70 -23.37 2.37 -6.44
N SER A 71 -22.64 1.55 -7.19
CA SER A 71 -21.62 2.03 -8.13
C SER A 71 -21.62 1.25 -9.43
N ASP A 72 -21.16 1.89 -10.50
CA ASP A 72 -21.06 1.32 -11.84
C ASP A 72 -19.87 0.36 -11.98
N GLY A 73 -18.99 0.31 -10.97
CA GLY A 73 -17.86 -0.61 -10.94
C GLY A 73 -16.72 -0.13 -10.03
N TRP A 74 -15.66 -0.92 -10.03
CA TRP A 74 -14.38 -0.59 -9.44
C TRP A 74 -13.37 -0.22 -10.52
N LYS A 75 -12.53 0.78 -10.24
CA LYS A 75 -11.43 1.21 -11.11
C LYS A 75 -10.10 1.14 -10.37
N LEU A 76 -9.07 0.57 -11.01
CA LEU A 76 -7.71 0.66 -10.51
C LEU A 76 -7.16 2.06 -10.81
N ARG A 77 -7.30 3.00 -9.88
CA ARG A 77 -6.75 4.36 -10.03
C ARG A 77 -5.25 4.47 -9.75
N GLY A 78 -4.56 3.35 -9.47
CA GLY A 78 -3.16 3.36 -9.04
C GLY A 78 -2.93 4.06 -7.70
N GLY A 79 -1.67 4.44 -7.45
CA GLY A 79 -1.22 5.07 -6.21
C GLY A 79 -1.14 4.10 -5.03
N HIS A 80 -0.89 4.67 -3.86
CA HIS A 80 -1.16 4.02 -2.60
C HIS A 80 -2.65 4.08 -2.23
N ARG A 81 -3.19 2.99 -1.69
CA ARG A 81 -4.59 2.85 -1.28
C ARG A 81 -4.69 2.17 0.09
N LEU A 82 -5.57 2.69 0.95
CA LEU A 82 -5.97 2.02 2.18
C LEU A 82 -7.20 1.13 1.95
N TRP A 83 -6.99 -0.17 2.11
CA TRP A 83 -7.97 -1.22 2.05
C TRP A 83 -8.16 -1.92 3.41
N THR A 84 -8.89 -3.03 3.40
CA THR A 84 -9.30 -3.78 4.59
C THR A 84 -9.25 -5.27 4.28
N SER A 85 -8.68 -6.03 5.21
CA SER A 85 -8.56 -7.48 5.14
C SER A 85 -9.51 -8.18 6.14
N PRO A 86 -9.83 -9.48 5.94
CA PRO A 86 -9.45 -10.33 4.80
C PRO A 86 -10.15 -9.93 3.50
N GLU A 87 -9.49 -10.15 2.37
CA GLU A 87 -10.08 -9.93 1.05
C GLU A 87 -11.34 -10.79 0.88
N ALA A 88 -12.46 -10.17 0.53
CA ALA A 88 -13.72 -10.87 0.33
C ALA A 88 -14.61 -10.12 -0.66
N PHE A 89 -14.89 -10.73 -1.81
CA PHE A 89 -15.85 -10.18 -2.75
C PHE A 89 -17.30 -10.43 -2.28
N PRO A 90 -18.19 -9.42 -2.26
CA PRO A 90 -17.97 -8.03 -2.67
C PRO A 90 -17.54 -7.08 -1.54
N ARG A 91 -17.51 -7.53 -0.28
CA ARG A 91 -17.27 -6.69 0.92
C ARG A 91 -16.07 -5.73 0.78
N THR A 92 -14.93 -6.25 0.35
CA THR A 92 -13.71 -5.43 0.20
C THR A 92 -13.76 -4.62 -1.09
N TYR A 93 -14.55 -4.99 -2.07
CA TYR A 93 -14.64 -4.30 -3.37
C TYR A 93 -15.57 -3.07 -3.33
N ALA A 94 -15.83 -2.52 -2.14
CA ALA A 94 -16.49 -1.25 -1.97
C ALA A 94 -15.82 -0.18 -2.87
N PRO A 95 -16.59 0.46 -3.76
CA PRO A 95 -16.11 1.52 -4.62
C PRO A 95 -15.50 2.66 -3.81
N ASP A 96 -14.32 3.10 -4.24
CA ASP A 96 -13.55 4.18 -3.61
C ASP A 96 -13.68 5.43 -4.48
N ASP A 97 -14.93 5.88 -4.65
CA ASP A 97 -15.36 6.90 -5.60
C ASP A 97 -15.94 8.17 -4.95
N GLN A 98 -16.02 8.19 -3.62
CA GLN A 98 -16.53 9.33 -2.86
C GLN A 98 -15.42 10.34 -2.54
N PRO A 99 -15.73 11.64 -2.49
CA PRO A 99 -14.76 12.66 -2.12
C PRO A 99 -14.26 12.47 -0.68
N ILE A 100 -13.05 12.94 -0.42
CA ILE A 100 -12.44 12.92 0.91
C ILE A 100 -12.42 14.32 1.54
N THR A 101 -12.29 14.34 2.86
CA THR A 101 -11.99 15.56 3.62
C THR A 101 -10.56 15.53 4.12
N TRP A 102 -9.98 16.69 4.38
CA TRP A 102 -8.63 16.78 4.92
C TRP A 102 -8.47 17.97 5.88
N SER A 103 -7.49 17.86 6.77
CA SER A 103 -7.04 18.97 7.62
C SER A 103 -5.52 19.01 7.68
N LYS A 104 -4.95 20.21 7.82
CA LYS A 104 -3.52 20.40 8.04
C LYS A 104 -3.17 20.01 9.48
N THR A 105 -2.07 19.28 9.67
CA THR A 105 -1.49 18.98 10.99
C THR A 105 -0.16 19.73 11.14
N GLU A 106 0.49 19.61 12.30
CA GLU A 106 1.81 20.21 12.51
C GLU A 106 2.89 19.60 11.60
N ALA A 107 2.77 18.31 11.28
CA ALA A 107 3.78 17.55 10.53
C ALA A 107 3.33 17.14 9.12
N GLY A 108 2.13 17.51 8.69
CA GLY A 108 1.60 17.12 7.38
C GLY A 108 0.09 17.32 7.28
N VAL A 109 -0.65 16.26 6.98
CA VAL A 109 -2.10 16.30 6.77
C VAL A 109 -2.80 15.06 7.32
N LEU A 110 -4.06 15.20 7.71
CA LEU A 110 -4.97 14.10 8.00
C LEU A 110 -6.02 14.02 6.91
N LEU A 111 -6.09 12.87 6.24
CA LEU A 111 -7.09 12.55 5.23
C LEU A 111 -8.19 11.69 5.86
N THR A 112 -9.45 11.93 5.51
CA THR A 112 -10.60 11.18 6.04
C THR A 112 -11.61 10.91 4.93
N SER A 113 -11.92 9.64 4.69
CA SER A 113 -12.96 9.22 3.76
C SER A 113 -14.35 9.44 4.36
N ALA A 114 -15.38 9.48 3.51
CA ALA A 114 -16.73 9.20 3.97
C ALA A 114 -16.80 7.76 4.53
N PRO A 115 -17.68 7.49 5.51
CA PRO A 115 -18.01 6.11 5.88
C PRO A 115 -18.50 5.34 4.66
N GLU A 116 -17.99 4.13 4.47
CA GLU A 116 -18.45 3.22 3.44
C GLU A 116 -19.91 2.84 3.68
N PRO A 117 -20.83 3.04 2.72
CA PRO A 117 -22.26 2.82 2.94
C PRO A 117 -22.62 1.39 3.34
N TRP A 118 -21.86 0.41 2.84
CA TRP A 118 -22.16 -1.02 3.01
C TRP A 118 -21.48 -1.64 4.23
N THR A 119 -20.21 -1.32 4.47
CA THR A 119 -19.41 -1.91 5.55
C THR A 119 -19.48 -1.08 6.84
N HIS A 120 -19.91 0.19 6.75
CA HIS A 120 -19.85 1.17 7.82
C HIS A 120 -18.44 1.34 8.41
N LEU A 121 -17.41 1.12 7.59
CA LEU A 121 -16.03 1.43 7.93
C LEU A 121 -15.69 2.83 7.44
N GLN A 122 -15.00 3.61 8.27
CA GLN A 122 -14.42 4.88 7.88
C GLN A 122 -12.90 4.77 7.88
N LYS A 123 -12.26 5.30 6.85
CA LYS A 123 -10.81 5.21 6.66
C LYS A 123 -10.16 6.58 6.86
N GLN A 124 -8.98 6.58 7.47
CA GLN A 124 -8.14 7.76 7.58
C GLN A 124 -6.68 7.41 7.28
N ILE A 125 -5.97 8.38 6.71
CA ILE A 125 -4.52 8.33 6.54
C ILE A 125 -3.97 9.64 7.08
N GLU A 126 -3.16 9.53 8.13
CA GLU A 126 -2.37 10.66 8.61
C GLU A 126 -0.97 10.59 8.00
N ILE A 127 -0.60 11.63 7.25
CA ILE A 127 0.69 11.74 6.57
C ILE A 127 1.54 12.71 7.38
N ARG A 128 2.74 12.27 7.79
CA ARG A 128 3.68 13.06 8.58
C ARG A 128 5.06 13.04 7.92
N PHE A 129 5.64 14.21 7.72
CA PHE A 129 7.00 14.38 7.24
C PHE A 129 7.93 14.43 8.45
N VAL A 130 8.79 13.42 8.60
CA VAL A 130 9.65 13.22 9.78
C VAL A 130 11.10 13.05 9.31
N GLY A 131 11.87 14.13 9.35
CA GLY A 131 13.24 14.14 8.84
C GLY A 131 13.30 13.81 7.35
N GLU A 132 14.01 12.74 6.99
CA GLU A 132 14.13 12.26 5.61
C GLU A 132 13.07 11.23 5.24
N GLU A 133 11.99 11.10 6.02
CA GLU A 133 11.01 10.03 5.89
C GLU A 133 9.59 10.58 5.90
N VAL A 134 8.66 9.82 5.32
CA VAL A 134 7.23 10.09 5.40
C VAL A 134 6.59 8.94 6.17
N GLU A 135 6.04 9.23 7.33
CA GLU A 135 5.23 8.27 8.09
C GLU A 135 3.77 8.36 7.67
N LEU A 136 3.15 7.21 7.47
CA LEU A 136 1.73 7.05 7.21
C LEU A 136 1.10 6.28 8.36
N ILE A 137 0.10 6.86 9.01
CA ILE A 137 -0.73 6.16 9.99
C ILE A 137 -2.10 5.94 9.39
N HIS A 138 -2.35 4.70 9.00
CA HIS A 138 -3.62 4.21 8.50
C HIS A 138 -4.54 3.90 9.65
N ARG A 139 -5.81 4.30 9.54
CA ARG A 139 -6.85 4.00 10.54
C ARG A 139 -8.10 3.49 9.86
N VAL A 140 -8.68 2.45 10.44
CA VAL A 140 -9.99 1.92 10.07
C VAL A 140 -10.86 1.93 11.31
N THR A 141 -11.97 2.66 11.24
CA THR A 141 -12.92 2.84 12.34
C THR A 141 -14.24 2.18 11.99
N ASN A 142 -14.78 1.38 12.90
CA ASN A 142 -16.14 0.86 12.80
C ASN A 142 -17.13 1.95 13.24
N VAL A 143 -17.87 2.54 12.29
CA VAL A 143 -18.93 3.51 12.60
C VAL A 143 -20.33 2.90 12.51
N GLY A 144 -20.41 1.58 12.35
CA GLY A 144 -21.65 0.81 12.35
C GLY A 144 -22.12 0.44 13.75
N ALA A 145 -23.23 -0.31 13.79
CA ALA A 145 -23.87 -0.73 15.03
C ALA A 145 -23.42 -2.12 15.54
N TRP A 146 -22.63 -2.85 14.75
CA TRP A 146 -22.25 -4.24 15.02
C TRP A 146 -20.75 -4.40 15.03
N THR A 147 -20.24 -5.35 15.81
CA THR A 147 -18.82 -5.71 15.82
C THR A 147 -18.36 -6.19 14.44
N ILE A 148 -17.20 -5.72 13.99
CA ILE A 148 -16.60 -6.11 12.70
C ILE A 148 -15.19 -6.63 12.94
N GLU A 149 -14.88 -7.81 12.41
CA GLU A 149 -13.50 -8.31 12.36
C GLU A 149 -12.83 -7.86 11.05
N THR A 150 -11.76 -7.07 11.18
CA THR A 150 -11.06 -6.47 10.04
C THR A 150 -9.61 -6.11 10.40
N ALA A 151 -8.77 -5.92 9.39
CA ALA A 151 -7.45 -5.31 9.52
C ALA A 151 -7.24 -4.22 8.45
N PRO A 152 -6.48 -3.14 8.72
CA PRO A 152 -5.96 -2.26 7.69
C PRO A 152 -5.05 -3.05 6.73
N TRP A 153 -5.22 -2.82 5.44
CA TRP A 153 -4.37 -3.37 4.37
C TRP A 153 -3.92 -2.23 3.48
N SER A 154 -2.62 -1.97 3.47
CA SER A 154 -1.98 -0.90 2.72
C SER A 154 -1.44 -1.46 1.41
N LEU A 155 -1.87 -0.89 0.28
CA LEU A 155 -1.41 -1.31 -1.05
C LEU A 155 -0.62 -0.17 -1.69
N ASN A 156 0.68 -0.38 -1.89
CA ASN A 156 1.55 0.55 -2.61
C ASN A 156 1.69 0.09 -4.07
N VAL A 157 0.89 0.65 -4.99
CA VAL A 157 0.92 0.26 -6.41
C VAL A 157 2.07 1.00 -7.11
N MET A 158 3.18 0.30 -7.31
CA MET A 158 4.44 0.81 -7.84
C MET A 158 4.40 0.96 -9.36
N ALA A 159 5.05 2.01 -9.86
CA ALA A 159 5.22 2.25 -11.29
C ALA A 159 5.84 1.05 -12.04
N PRO A 160 5.63 0.93 -13.36
CA PRO A 160 6.15 -0.20 -14.13
C PRO A 160 7.69 -0.23 -14.14
N GLY A 161 8.26 -1.44 -14.22
CA GLY A 161 9.70 -1.68 -14.36
C GLY A 161 10.47 -1.83 -13.04
N GLY A 162 9.79 -1.69 -11.89
CA GLY A 162 10.41 -1.85 -10.57
C GLY A 162 10.84 -3.28 -10.25
N THR A 163 11.85 -3.41 -9.39
CA THR A 163 12.27 -4.71 -8.82
C THR A 163 12.11 -4.67 -7.31
N ALA A 164 11.19 -5.48 -6.77
CA ALA A 164 11.04 -5.69 -5.34
C ALA A 164 12.19 -6.53 -4.79
N VAL A 165 12.74 -6.09 -3.66
CA VAL A 165 13.68 -6.85 -2.83
C VAL A 165 13.06 -6.99 -1.44
N ILE A 166 12.83 -8.23 -1.03
CA ILE A 166 12.09 -8.60 0.17
C ILE A 166 13.02 -9.48 1.03
N PRO A 167 13.63 -8.95 2.10
CA PRO A 167 14.52 -9.71 2.97
C PRO A 167 13.85 -10.94 3.59
N GLN A 168 14.62 -12.01 3.70
CA GLN A 168 14.19 -13.25 4.34
C GLN A 168 14.29 -13.13 5.88
N VAL A 169 13.44 -13.88 6.59
CA VAL A 169 13.52 -13.99 8.05
C VAL A 169 14.81 -14.73 8.45
N SER A 170 15.68 -14.05 9.20
CA SER A 170 16.99 -14.54 9.65
C SER A 170 17.01 -15.09 11.09
N ARG A 171 15.88 -15.03 11.80
CA ARG A 171 15.76 -15.52 13.19
C ARG A 171 16.12 -17.00 13.29
N ASP A 172 17.10 -17.34 14.13
CA ASP A 172 17.47 -18.73 14.41
C ASP A 172 16.47 -19.38 15.39
N THR A 173 15.80 -20.41 14.90
CA THR A 173 14.79 -21.20 15.62
C THR A 173 15.26 -22.62 15.93
N GLY A 174 16.51 -22.96 15.61
CA GLY A 174 17.07 -24.30 15.72
C GLY A 174 16.35 -25.31 14.81
N LEU A 175 15.35 -26.01 15.34
CA LEU A 175 14.61 -27.07 14.62
C LEU A 175 13.23 -26.64 14.13
N LEU A 176 12.71 -25.49 14.57
CA LEU A 176 11.36 -25.03 14.25
C LEU A 176 11.36 -24.15 12.98
N PRO A 177 10.25 -24.06 12.23
CA PRO A 177 10.15 -23.11 11.13
C PRO A 177 10.14 -21.65 11.63
N ASN A 178 10.65 -20.73 10.82
CA ASN A 178 10.66 -19.29 11.11
C ASN A 178 9.94 -18.43 10.05
N ARG A 179 9.42 -19.06 8.98
CA ARG A 179 8.78 -18.39 7.85
C ARG A 179 7.73 -19.27 7.20
N ASN A 180 6.71 -18.61 6.67
CA ASN A 180 5.61 -19.13 5.88
C ASN A 180 5.68 -18.46 4.52
N LEU A 181 5.44 -19.23 3.46
CA LEU A 181 5.26 -18.73 2.11
C LEU A 181 3.86 -19.10 1.64
N ILE A 182 3.04 -18.08 1.39
CA ILE A 182 1.65 -18.20 0.94
C ILE A 182 1.60 -17.92 -0.56
N LEU A 183 0.90 -18.77 -1.30
CA LEU A 183 0.84 -18.74 -2.76
C LEU A 183 -0.61 -18.73 -3.21
N TRP A 184 -0.93 -17.86 -4.16
CA TRP A 184 -2.25 -17.84 -4.80
C TRP A 184 -2.32 -18.91 -5.90
N PRO A 185 -3.52 -19.39 -6.28
CA PRO A 185 -3.65 -20.48 -7.26
C PRO A 185 -2.99 -20.22 -8.63
N TYR A 186 -2.83 -18.95 -9.00
CA TYR A 186 -2.17 -18.53 -10.24
C TYR A 186 -0.65 -18.37 -10.11
N THR A 187 -0.09 -18.44 -8.90
CA THR A 187 1.33 -18.24 -8.65
C THR A 187 2.15 -19.43 -9.15
N ARG A 188 3.00 -19.18 -10.15
CA ARG A 188 3.97 -20.17 -10.63
C ARG A 188 5.28 -20.01 -9.86
N MET A 189 5.68 -21.04 -9.10
CA MET A 189 6.95 -21.02 -8.36
C MET A 189 8.19 -20.92 -9.26
N ASN A 190 8.05 -21.27 -10.55
CA ASN A 190 9.08 -21.16 -11.58
C ASN A 190 8.89 -19.93 -12.47
N ASP A 191 8.20 -18.89 -12.01
CA ASP A 191 8.08 -17.62 -12.71
C ASP A 191 9.48 -16.98 -12.88
N GLU A 192 9.86 -16.66 -14.11
CA GLU A 192 11.20 -16.16 -14.46
C GLU A 192 11.50 -14.78 -13.88
N ARG A 193 10.47 -14.04 -13.44
CA ARG A 193 10.59 -12.76 -12.77
C ARG A 193 11.13 -12.89 -11.34
N VAL A 194 11.19 -14.10 -10.79
CA VAL A 194 11.36 -14.35 -9.36
C VAL A 194 12.65 -15.09 -9.08
N GLU A 195 13.45 -14.52 -8.18
CA GLU A 195 14.60 -15.17 -7.59
C GLU A 195 14.31 -15.50 -6.11
N TRP A 196 14.18 -16.80 -5.81
CA TRP A 196 14.01 -17.31 -4.45
C TRP A 196 15.36 -17.40 -3.72
N GLY A 197 15.92 -16.25 -3.38
CA GLY A 197 17.22 -16.17 -2.71
C GLY A 197 17.19 -16.57 -1.23
N ASN A 198 18.37 -16.91 -0.70
CA ASN A 198 18.57 -17.23 0.71
C ASN A 198 18.40 -16.00 1.62
N ASP A 199 18.90 -14.85 1.16
CA ASP A 199 18.94 -13.61 1.96
C ASP A 199 17.73 -12.72 1.65
N ALA A 200 17.23 -12.77 0.41
CA ALA A 200 16.05 -12.02 -0.01
C ALA A 200 15.33 -12.74 -1.17
N ILE A 201 14.01 -12.56 -1.23
CA ILE A 201 13.20 -12.85 -2.42
C ILE A 201 13.24 -11.61 -3.31
N VAL A 202 13.60 -11.78 -4.58
CA VAL A 202 13.65 -10.69 -5.56
C VAL A 202 12.57 -10.94 -6.62
N ILE A 203 11.71 -9.96 -6.87
CA ILE A 203 10.63 -10.05 -7.86
C ILE A 203 10.75 -8.85 -8.80
N LYS A 204 10.83 -9.10 -10.10
CA LYS A 204 10.91 -8.06 -11.13
C LYS A 204 9.57 -7.88 -11.83
N GLN A 205 9.05 -6.65 -11.89
CA GLN A 205 7.91 -6.34 -12.75
C GLN A 205 8.35 -6.43 -14.22
N SER A 206 7.53 -7.03 -15.07
CA SER A 206 7.79 -7.14 -16.50
C SER A 206 6.54 -6.84 -17.31
N GLN A 207 6.65 -5.95 -18.30
CA GLN A 207 5.57 -5.62 -19.23
C GLN A 207 5.28 -6.75 -20.22
N ASP A 208 6.20 -7.71 -20.36
CA ASP A 208 6.03 -8.89 -21.21
C ASP A 208 5.42 -10.08 -20.44
N ALA A 209 5.01 -9.87 -19.18
CA ALA A 209 4.39 -10.92 -18.38
C ALA A 209 3.08 -11.40 -19.00
N ASP A 210 2.89 -12.72 -19.09
CA ASP A 210 1.68 -13.35 -19.63
C ASP A 210 0.63 -13.66 -18.55
N GLN A 211 0.97 -13.39 -17.28
CA GLN A 211 0.12 -13.70 -16.13
C GLN A 211 0.51 -12.90 -14.87
N ALA A 212 -0.46 -12.80 -13.96
CA ALA A 212 -0.25 -12.31 -12.61
C ALA A 212 0.59 -13.29 -11.76
N PHE A 213 1.31 -12.73 -10.79
CA PHE A 213 2.06 -13.45 -9.77
C PHE A 213 1.81 -12.80 -8.42
N LYS A 214 1.59 -13.59 -7.36
CA LYS A 214 1.42 -13.07 -5.99
C LYS A 214 2.01 -14.00 -4.94
N ILE A 215 2.70 -13.43 -3.96
CA ILE A 215 3.18 -14.16 -2.78
C ILE A 215 2.80 -13.40 -1.51
N GLY A 216 2.73 -14.14 -0.41
CA GLY A 216 2.54 -13.59 0.93
C GLY A 216 3.47 -14.25 1.94
N ILE A 217 3.91 -13.50 2.95
CA ILE A 217 4.88 -13.95 3.95
C ILE A 217 4.60 -13.32 5.34
N ASN A 218 4.95 -14.05 6.41
CA ASN A 218 5.03 -13.51 7.77
C ASN A 218 6.38 -12.77 7.95
N HIS A 219 6.43 -11.55 7.45
CA HIS A 219 7.68 -10.84 7.20
C HIS A 219 8.17 -10.07 8.43
N GLU A 220 8.87 -10.79 9.31
CA GLU A 220 9.49 -10.26 10.54
C GLU A 220 10.41 -9.05 10.30
N PRO A 221 11.22 -8.97 9.22
CA PRO A 221 12.05 -7.80 8.95
C PRO A 221 11.27 -6.49 8.81
N GLY A 222 10.00 -6.54 8.39
CA GLY A 222 9.16 -5.34 8.27
C GLY A 222 9.70 -4.32 7.26
N PHE A 223 10.47 -4.74 6.26
CA PHE A 223 11.13 -3.85 5.29
C PHE A 223 11.07 -4.44 3.88
N ALA A 224 10.67 -3.65 2.88
CA ALA A 224 10.83 -4.00 1.48
C ALA A 224 11.31 -2.80 0.67
N ALA A 225 11.97 -3.05 -0.46
CA ALA A 225 12.41 -2.00 -1.37
C ALA A 225 11.92 -2.28 -2.80
N CYS A 226 11.47 -1.26 -3.52
CA CYS A 226 11.23 -1.34 -4.97
C CYS A 226 12.27 -0.47 -5.70
N VAL A 227 13.20 -1.14 -6.37
CA VAL A 227 14.39 -0.54 -6.99
C VAL A 227 14.12 -0.20 -8.45
N TYR A 228 14.39 1.05 -8.82
CA TYR A 228 14.50 1.54 -10.20
C TYR A 228 15.93 2.03 -10.47
N PRO A 229 16.31 2.30 -11.74
CA PRO A 229 17.65 2.79 -12.07
C PRO A 229 18.08 4.07 -11.30
N ASP A 230 17.15 5.01 -11.12
CA ASP A 230 17.47 6.34 -10.57
C ASP A 230 17.00 6.53 -9.11
N VAL A 231 16.00 5.77 -8.68
CA VAL A 231 15.36 5.91 -7.36
C VAL A 231 14.94 4.56 -6.81
N THR A 232 15.03 4.37 -5.50
CA THR A 232 14.44 3.25 -4.79
C THR A 232 13.40 3.76 -3.81
N PHE A 233 12.23 3.13 -3.82
CA PHE A 233 11.22 3.28 -2.79
C PHE A 233 11.47 2.27 -1.67
N GLU A 234 11.79 2.76 -0.48
CA GLU A 234 11.94 1.97 0.73
C GLU A 234 10.66 2.05 1.56
N LEU A 235 10.14 0.89 1.93
CA LEU A 235 8.94 0.71 2.74
C LEU A 235 9.31 0.00 4.03
N ARG A 236 8.95 0.60 5.18
CA ARG A 236 9.04 -0.03 6.51
C ARG A 236 7.69 -0.10 7.20
N TYR A 237 7.49 -1.13 7.98
CA TYR A 237 6.34 -1.33 8.86
C TYR A 237 6.72 -2.29 9.99
N GLU A 238 5.85 -2.47 10.98
CA GLU A 238 6.09 -3.41 12.08
C GLU A 238 5.29 -4.70 11.90
N HIS A 239 5.99 -5.83 11.82
CA HIS A 239 5.37 -7.13 12.05
C HIS A 239 5.28 -7.40 13.55
N LYS A 240 4.08 -7.77 14.03
CA LYS A 240 3.83 -8.12 15.42
C LYS A 240 3.89 -9.64 15.58
N PRO A 241 4.92 -10.20 16.23
CA PRO A 241 4.98 -11.62 16.47
C PRO A 241 3.73 -12.11 17.21
N GLU A 242 3.29 -13.33 16.90
CA GLU A 242 2.15 -14.01 17.54
C GLU A 242 0.76 -13.39 17.28
N ALA A 243 0.69 -12.25 16.60
CA ALA A 243 -0.59 -11.67 16.20
C ALA A 243 -1.25 -12.51 15.09
N VAL A 244 -2.58 -12.46 15.04
CA VAL A 244 -3.35 -13.16 14.00
C VAL A 244 -3.44 -12.28 12.77
N TYR A 245 -2.75 -12.67 11.70
CA TYR A 245 -2.78 -11.99 10.41
C TYR A 245 -3.78 -12.68 9.46
N PRO A 246 -4.35 -11.94 8.50
CA PRO A 246 -5.16 -12.53 7.44
C PRO A 246 -4.31 -13.43 6.50
N ASP A 247 -4.96 -14.03 5.51
CA ASP A 247 -4.30 -14.67 4.36
C ASP A 247 -3.25 -15.74 4.72
N GLY A 248 -3.50 -16.50 5.79
CA GLY A 248 -2.60 -17.56 6.24
C GLY A 248 -1.40 -17.06 7.06
N GLY A 249 -1.49 -15.85 7.61
CA GLY A 249 -0.45 -15.27 8.47
C GLY A 249 0.39 -14.18 7.79
N CYS A 250 -0.10 -13.59 6.69
CA CYS A 250 0.63 -12.59 5.92
C CYS A 250 0.64 -11.24 6.60
N SER A 251 1.84 -10.72 6.86
CA SER A 251 2.03 -9.30 7.20
C SER A 251 2.53 -8.49 6.00
N PHE A 252 2.99 -9.18 4.95
CA PHE A 252 3.41 -8.59 3.69
C PHE A 252 3.01 -9.48 2.52
N GLU A 253 2.57 -8.84 1.44
CA GLU A 253 2.28 -9.48 0.16
C GLU A 253 2.94 -8.70 -0.98
N CYS A 254 3.30 -9.40 -2.04
CA CYS A 254 3.81 -8.79 -3.26
C CYS A 254 3.04 -9.36 -4.45
N TYR A 255 2.30 -8.50 -5.14
CA TYR A 255 1.63 -8.80 -6.39
C TYR A 255 2.40 -8.19 -7.57
N THR A 256 2.39 -8.84 -8.74
CA THR A 256 2.83 -8.20 -9.98
C THR A 256 2.16 -8.80 -11.22
N ASN A 257 1.95 -7.97 -12.24
CA ASN A 257 1.47 -8.34 -13.56
C ASN A 257 2.20 -7.52 -14.64
N GLU A 258 1.69 -7.51 -15.87
CA GLU A 258 2.23 -6.76 -17.01
C GLU A 258 2.18 -5.23 -16.85
N HIS A 259 1.30 -4.73 -15.98
CA HIS A 259 1.08 -3.31 -15.78
C HIS A 259 1.85 -2.76 -14.58
N MET A 260 1.87 -3.49 -13.47
CA MET A 260 2.31 -2.95 -12.19
C MET A 260 2.85 -4.00 -11.22
N MET A 261 3.32 -3.52 -10.09
CA MET A 261 3.69 -4.30 -8.91
C MET A 261 3.10 -3.64 -7.67
N GLU A 262 2.65 -4.43 -6.71
CA GLU A 262 2.14 -3.94 -5.43
C GLU A 262 3.06 -4.41 -4.31
N LEU A 263 3.48 -3.48 -3.45
CA LEU A 263 4.06 -3.81 -2.15
C LEU A 263 2.98 -3.59 -1.10
N GLU A 264 2.50 -4.68 -0.52
CA GLU A 264 1.31 -4.67 0.31
C GLU A 264 1.69 -5.01 1.75
N THR A 265 1.26 -4.21 2.71
CA THR A 265 1.45 -4.50 4.13
C THR A 265 0.12 -4.62 4.83
N LEU A 266 0.03 -5.57 5.76
CA LEU A 266 -1.20 -5.89 6.46
C LEU A 266 -0.97 -5.71 7.95
N ALA A 267 -1.99 -5.19 8.64
CA ALA A 267 -2.05 -5.24 10.09
C ALA A 267 -2.69 -6.56 10.57
N PRO A 268 -2.56 -6.90 11.87
CA PRO A 268 -3.31 -8.00 12.45
C PRO A 268 -4.82 -7.78 12.38
N LEU A 269 -5.56 -8.89 12.35
CA LEU A 269 -7.01 -8.91 12.50
C LEU A 269 -7.42 -8.48 13.90
N GLU A 270 -8.34 -7.53 13.97
CA GLU A 270 -8.91 -7.02 15.21
C GLU A 270 -10.44 -7.07 15.14
N LYS A 271 -11.08 -7.34 16.28
CA LYS A 271 -12.53 -7.22 16.44
C LYS A 271 -12.87 -5.83 16.94
N LEU A 272 -13.47 -5.02 16.06
CA LEU A 272 -13.84 -3.65 16.33
C LEU A 272 -15.30 -3.57 16.77
N GLU A 273 -15.55 -3.23 18.02
CA GLU A 273 -16.86 -2.78 18.48
C GLU A 273 -17.24 -1.43 17.86
N PRO A 274 -18.52 -1.03 17.88
CA PRO A 274 -18.94 0.30 17.44
C PRO A 274 -18.09 1.43 18.04
N GLY A 275 -17.54 2.27 17.18
CA GLY A 275 -16.66 3.39 17.51
C GLY A 275 -15.19 3.03 17.73
N GLN A 276 -14.80 1.76 17.66
CA GLN A 276 -13.39 1.36 17.79
C GLN A 276 -12.62 1.50 16.48
N THR A 277 -11.33 1.73 16.63
CA THR A 277 -10.37 1.97 15.55
C THR A 277 -9.18 1.01 15.68
N VAL A 278 -8.73 0.49 14.55
CA VAL A 278 -7.44 -0.21 14.40
C VAL A 278 -6.49 0.64 13.55
N GLU A 279 -5.21 0.60 13.89
CA GLU A 279 -4.16 1.35 13.21
C GLU A 279 -3.13 0.44 12.53
N HIS A 280 -2.56 0.93 11.43
CA HIS A 280 -1.40 0.34 10.77
C HIS A 280 -0.44 1.43 10.33
N LYS A 281 0.86 1.22 10.50
CA LYS A 281 1.86 2.25 10.25
C LYS A 281 2.84 1.80 9.19
N GLU A 282 3.10 2.70 8.24
CA GLU A 282 4.17 2.57 7.28
C GLU A 282 5.10 3.78 7.38
N THR A 283 6.36 3.57 7.00
CA THR A 283 7.33 4.64 6.78
C THR A 283 7.91 4.48 5.39
N TRP A 284 7.85 5.56 4.61
CA TRP A 284 8.38 5.63 3.26
C TRP A 284 9.63 6.49 3.20
N LYS A 285 10.58 6.08 2.37
CA LYS A 285 11.77 6.86 2.02
C LYS A 285 12.10 6.66 0.55
N LEU A 286 12.57 7.72 -0.12
CA LEU A 286 13.19 7.59 -1.44
C LEU A 286 14.69 7.80 -1.34
N VAL A 287 15.45 6.91 -1.96
CA VAL A 287 16.91 6.99 -2.02
C VAL A 287 17.39 6.86 -3.46
N THR A 288 18.47 7.54 -3.80
CA THR A 288 19.04 7.52 -5.16
C THR A 288 20.28 6.63 -5.22
N GLY A 289 20.56 6.08 -6.41
CA GLY A 289 21.81 5.35 -6.68
C GLY A 289 21.95 3.98 -6.00
N GLN A 290 20.89 3.47 -5.36
CA GLN A 290 20.91 2.12 -4.79
C GLN A 290 20.60 1.06 -5.83
N THR A 291 21.11 -0.15 -5.58
CA THR A 291 20.96 -1.29 -6.49
C THR A 291 20.28 -2.45 -5.79
N VAL A 292 19.74 -3.40 -6.55
CA VAL A 292 19.21 -4.66 -6.00
C VAL A 292 20.26 -5.34 -5.10
N SER A 293 21.53 -5.36 -5.50
CA SER A 293 22.62 -5.95 -4.72
C SER A 293 22.84 -5.29 -3.36
N HIS A 294 22.56 -3.99 -3.22
CA HIS A 294 22.63 -3.30 -1.92
C HIS A 294 21.61 -3.87 -0.93
N TYR A 295 20.36 -4.03 -1.37
CA TYR A 295 19.26 -4.50 -0.51
C TYR A 295 19.30 -6.00 -0.20
N ARG A 296 20.07 -6.78 -0.94
CA ARG A 296 20.30 -8.21 -0.62
C ARG A 296 21.28 -8.42 0.53
N GLN A 297 21.99 -7.38 0.95
CA GLN A 297 23.04 -7.44 1.98
C GLN A 297 22.60 -6.83 3.32
N LEU A 298 21.40 -6.24 3.39
CA LEU A 298 20.81 -5.68 4.60
C LEU A 298 20.14 -6.78 5.44
#